data_AF-A0A2M7E0F2-F1
#
_entry.id   AF-A0A2M7E0F2-F1
#
_cell.length_a   1.000
_cell.length_b   1.000
_cell.length_c   1.000
_cell.angle_alpha   90.00
_cell.angle_beta   90.00
_cell.angle_gamma   90.00
#
_symmetry.space_group_name_H-M   'P 1'
#
loop_
_entity.id
_entity.type
_entity.pdbx_description
1 polymer ?
#
loop_
_entity_poly.entity_id
_entity_poly.type
_entity_poly.pdbx_seq_one_letter_code
_entity_poly.pdbx_strand_id
1 'polypeptide(L)' 'MNRTEALNLLKKYVKSDRMIAHCISSEAVMRTVAIHLHQDDEKWALAGLLHDIDVEVTNGNPKTHALEA' A
#
# COMPACT_ATOMS: atom_id res chain seq x y z
N MET A 1 -1.77 -4.33 -13.18
CA MET A 1 -2.71 -3.79 -12.19
C MET A 1 -2.67 -2.28 -12.29
N ASN A 2 -3.82 -1.61 -12.36
CA ASN A 2 -3.91 -0.16 -12.30
C ASN A 2 -4.24 0.31 -10.87
N ARG A 3 -4.09 1.62 -10.59
CA ARG A 3 -4.33 2.22 -9.28
C ARG A 3 -5.74 1.94 -8.74
N THR A 4 -6.76 1.95 -9.59
CA THR A 4 -8.15 1.70 -9.19
C THR A 4 -8.34 0.27 -8.71
N GLU A 5 -7.77 -0.70 -9.42
CA GLU A 5 -7.77 -2.11 -9.00
C GLU A 5 -7.06 -2.29 -7.65
N ALA A 6 -5.90 -1.65 -7.48
CA ALA A 6 -5.14 -1.68 -6.22
C ALA A 6 -5.93 -1.05 -5.06
N LEU A 7 -6.56 0.10 -5.25
CA LEU A 7 -7.37 0.75 -4.23
C LEU A 7 -8.59 -0.08 -3.83
N ASN A 8 -9.24 -0.73 -4.80
CA ASN A 8 -10.34 -1.64 -4.52
C ASN A 8 -9.88 -2.87 -3.73
N LEU A 9 -8.69 -3.39 -4.05
CA LEU A 9 -8.08 -4.50 -3.31
C LEU A 9 -7.75 -4.08 -1.87
N LEU A 10 -7.13 -2.92 -1.68
CA LEU A 10 -6.85 -2.37 -0.35
C LEU A 10 -8.14 -2.27 0.49
N LYS A 11 -9.19 -1.66 -0.06
CA LYS A 11 -10.50 -1.53 0.62
C LYS A 11 -11.19 -2.88 0.86
N LYS A 12 -10.82 -3.93 0.13
CA LYS A 12 -11.33 -5.28 0.35
C LYS A 12 -10.75 -5.87 1.64
N TYR A 13 -9.46 -5.69 1.90
CA TYR A 13 -8.74 -6.32 3.02
C TYR A 13 -8.57 -5.43 4.25
N VAL A 14 -8.52 -4.10 4.06
CA VAL A 14 -8.40 -3.11 5.12
C VAL A 14 -9.71 -2.34 5.24
N LYS A 15 -10.29 -2.30 6.45
CA LYS A 15 -11.56 -1.62 6.75
C LYS A 15 -11.38 -0.33 7.54
N SER A 16 -10.25 -0.17 8.20
CA SER A 16 -9.91 1.05 8.94
C SER A 16 -9.65 2.20 7.99
N ASP A 17 -10.49 3.24 8.05
CA ASP A 17 -10.29 4.48 7.28
C ASP A 17 -8.94 5.13 7.56
N ARG A 18 -8.45 5.04 8.80
CA ARG A 18 -7.12 5.52 9.18
C ARG A 18 -6.02 4.77 8.43
N MET A 19 -6.13 3.44 8.32
CA MET A 19 -5.13 2.64 7.61
C MET A 19 -5.20 2.85 6.10
N ILE A 20 -6.41 3.01 5.54
CA ILE A 20 -6.56 3.38 4.13
C ILE A 20 -5.89 4.74 3.86
N ALA A 21 -6.08 5.74 4.72
CA ALA A 21 -5.43 7.04 4.60
C ALA A 21 -3.90 6.96 4.72
N HIS A 22 -3.38 6.09 5.60
CA HIS A 22 -1.95 5.79 5.72
C HIS A 22 -1.37 5.21 4.44
N CYS A 23 -2.03 4.22 3.83
CA CYS A 23 -1.59 3.63 2.57
C CYS A 23 -1.63 4.63 1.40
N ILE A 24 -2.66 5.48 1.32
CA ILE A 24 -2.73 6.54 0.30
C ILE A 24 -1.62 7.57 0.50
N SER A 25 -1.30 7.92 1.74
CA SER A 25 -0.19 8.82 2.05
C SER A 25 1.15 8.20 1.65
N SER A 26 1.32 6.89 1.89
CA SER A 26 2.50 6.12 1.49
C SER A 26 2.64 6.02 -0.03
N GLU A 27 1.55 5.82 -0.77
CA GLU A 27 1.52 5.92 -2.24
C GLU A 27 2.13 7.24 -2.73
N ALA A 28 1.68 8.37 -2.16
CA ALA A 28 2.14 9.69 -2.56
C ALA A 28 3.65 9.88 -2.29
N VAL A 29 4.11 9.49 -1.10
CA VAL A 29 5.53 9.56 -0.73
C VAL A 29 6.38 8.68 -1.65
N MET A 30 5.99 7.43 -1.85
CA MET A 30 6.73 6.48 -2.68
C MET A 30 6.82 6.93 -4.14
N ARG A 31 5.74 7.51 -4.67
CA ARG A 31 5.74 8.13 -6.01
C ARG A 31 6.75 9.26 -6.11
N THR A 32 6.73 10.21 -5.17
CA THR A 32 7.64 11.35 -5.18
C THR A 32 9.11 10.92 -5.04
N VAL A 33 9.38 9.95 -4.16
CA VAL A 33 10.74 9.42 -3.98
C VAL A 33 11.22 8.71 -5.25
N ALA A 34 10.37 7.91 -5.90
CA ALA A 34 10.71 7.25 -7.16
C ALA A 34 11.08 8.25 -8.27
N ILE A 35 10.30 9.32 -8.42
CA ILE A 35 10.60 10.40 -9.38
C ILE A 35 11.97 11.02 -9.07
N HIS A 36 12.24 11.33 -7.80
CA HIS A 36 13.52 11.93 -7.38
C HIS A 36 14.72 11.02 -7.67
N LEU A 37 14.54 9.70 -7.57
CA LEU A 37 15.57 8.69 -7.81
C LEU A 37 15.60 8.16 -9.25
N HIS A 38 14.86 8.77 -10.18
CA HIS A 38 14.73 8.33 -11.58
C HIS A 38 14.30 6.86 -11.72
N GLN A 39 13.36 6.42 -10.87
CA GLN A 39 12.76 5.09 -10.88
C GLN A 39 11.35 5.12 -11.47
N ASP A 40 10.75 3.94 -11.66
CA ASP A 40 9.36 3.75 -12.11
C ASP A 40 8.36 4.20 -11.03
N ASP A 41 7.79 5.39 -11.20
CA ASP A 41 6.94 6.04 -10.22
C ASP A 41 5.59 5.35 -10.04
N GLU A 42 5.01 4.80 -11.11
CA GLU A 42 3.77 4.02 -11.02
C GLU A 42 3.96 2.73 -10.23
N LYS A 43 5.06 2.01 -10.48
CA LYS A 43 5.38 0.78 -9.74
C LYS A 43 5.56 1.07 -8.25
N TRP A 44 6.30 2.12 -7.90
CA TRP A 44 6.54 2.48 -6.50
C TRP A 44 5.30 3.06 -5.82
N ALA A 45 4.45 3.80 -6.54
CA ALA A 45 3.16 4.25 -6.04
C ALA A 45 2.27 3.06 -5.66
N LEU A 46 2.14 2.06 -6.55
CA LEU A 46 1.37 0.85 -6.27
C LEU A 46 1.92 0.07 -5.08
N ALA A 47 3.25 -0.03 -4.96
CA ALA A 47 3.90 -0.64 -3.80
C ALA A 47 3.55 0.11 -2.50
N GLY A 48 3.63 1.45 -2.50
CA GLY A 48 3.23 2.27 -1.35
C GLY A 48 1.75 2.12 -0.99
N LEU A 49 0.87 1.99 -1.97
CA LEU A 49 -0.57 1.81 -1.73
C LEU A 49 -0.90 0.45 -1.11
N LEU A 50 -0.15 -0.60 -1.45
CA LEU A 50 -0.47 -1.98 -1.06
C LEU A 50 0.47 -2.55 0.03
N HIS A 51 1.46 -1.80 0.51
CA HIS A 51 2.48 -2.32 1.42
C HIS A 51 1.91 -2.96 2.70
N ASP A 52 0.82 -2.40 3.23
CA ASP A 52 0.16 -2.82 4.47
C ASP A 52 -1.19 -3.55 4.23
N ILE A 53 -1.38 -4.18 3.06
CA ILE A 53 -2.69 -4.74 2.70
C ILE A 53 -3.22 -5.82 3.66
N ASP A 54 -2.34 -6.52 4.36
CA ASP A 54 -2.64 -7.62 5.28
C ASP A 54 -2.56 -7.22 6.76
N VAL A 55 -2.40 -5.93 7.05
CA VAL A 55 -2.14 -5.41 8.41
C VAL A 55 -3.25 -5.77 9.40
N GLU A 56 -4.52 -5.79 8.96
CA GLU A 56 -5.66 -6.16 9.80
C GLU A 56 -5.72 -7.67 10.04
N VAL A 57 -5.44 -8.48 9.02
CA VAL A 57 -5.43 -9.96 9.12
C VAL A 57 -4.33 -10.42 10.08
N THR A 58 -3.16 -9.79 9.98
CA THR A 58 -2.00 -10.13 10.80
C THR A 58 -2.01 -9.44 12.17
N ASN A 59 -3.00 -8.58 12.45
CA ASN A 59 -3.03 -7.70 13.62
C ASN A 59 -1.72 -6.92 13.82
N GLY A 60 -1.07 -6.52 12.72
CA GLY A 60 0.22 -5.84 12.74
C GLY A 60 1.38 -6.67 13.29
N ASN A 61 1.26 -8.00 13.34
CA ASN A 61 2.34 -8.89 13.79
C ASN A 61 3.47 -8.94 12.74
N PRO A 62 4.68 -8.43 13.05
CA PRO A 62 5.76 -8.36 12.07
C PRO A 62 6.29 -9.73 11.60
N LYS A 63 5.98 -10.81 12.32
CA LYS A 63 6.39 -12.17 11.93
C LYS A 63 5.51 -12.76 10.82
N THR A 64 4.30 -12.24 10.65
CA THR A 64 3.30 -12.74 9.69
C THR A 64 2.92 -11.68 8.65
N HIS A 65 3.12 -10.39 8.96
CA HIS A 65 2.93 -9.29 8.03
C HIS A 65 3.79 -9.47 6.77
N ALA A 66 3.20 -9.12 5.62
CA ALA A 66 3.70 -9.33 4.26
C ALA A 66 3.80 -10.80 3.82
N LEU A 67 3.27 -11.75 4.60
CA LEU A 67 3.18 -13.18 4.22
C LEU A 67 1.74 -13.64 3.94
N GLU A 68 0.76 -12.85 4.35
CA GLU A 68 -0.66 -13.15 4.21
C GLU A 68 -1.31 -12.13 3.25
N ALA A 69 -2.39 -12.52 2.55
CA ALA A 69 -3.17 -11.61 1.69
C ALA A 69 -4.64 -12.03 1.61
#